data_AF-A0A959B882-F1
#
_entry.id   AF-A0A959B882-F1
#
_cell.length_a   1.000
_cell.length_b   1.000
_cell.length_c   1.000
_cell.angle_alpha   90.00
_cell.angle_beta   90.00
_cell.angle_gamma   90.00
#
_symmetry.space_group_name_H-M   'P 1'
#
loop_
_entity.id
_entity.type
_entity.pdbx_description
1 polymer ?
#
loop_
_entity_poly.entity_id
_entity_poly.type
_entity_poly.pdbx_seq_one_letter_code
_entity_poly.pdbx_strand_id
1 'polypeptide(L)' 'MKSESLWYIFINASLINNFVLAYFLGICPFLGVSGKMETATKMGGAVTFVMIISSMCAYGIHSLLIAVNA' A
#
# COMPACT_ATOMS: atom_id res chain seq x y z
N MET A 1 -0.03 -21.98 -16.64
CA MET A 1 1.40 -21.76 -16.33
C MET A 1 2.05 -21.17 -17.56
N LYS A 2 2.09 -19.83 -17.66
CA LYS A 2 2.63 -19.16 -18.85
C LYS A 2 4.02 -18.66 -18.48
N SER A 3 4.99 -18.97 -19.34
CA SER A 3 6.42 -18.64 -19.22
C SER A 3 6.63 -17.14 -19.39
N GLU A 4 6.09 -16.33 -18.48
CA GLU A 4 6.26 -14.88 -18.52
C GLU A 4 7.58 -14.55 -17.82
N SER A 5 8.49 -13.88 -18.52
CA SER A 5 9.71 -13.33 -17.92
C SER A 5 9.35 -12.59 -16.62
N LEU A 6 10.16 -12.72 -15.56
CA LEU A 6 9.95 -11.96 -14.31
C LEU A 6 9.76 -10.46 -14.57
N TRP A 7 10.39 -9.97 -15.63
CA TRP A 7 10.24 -8.62 -16.14
C TRP A 7 8.84 -8.27 -16.64
N TYR A 8 8.16 -9.20 -17.32
CA TYR A 8 6.78 -9.02 -17.76
C TYR A 8 5.83 -9.01 -16.56
N ILE A 9 6.01 -9.92 -15.60
CA ILE A 9 5.21 -9.95 -14.36
C ILE A 9 5.43 -8.67 -13.54
N PHE A 10 6.67 -8.18 -13.44
CA PHE A 10 7.02 -6.94 -12.77
C PHE A 10 6.30 -5.74 -13.39
N ILE A 11 6.40 -5.58 -14.72
CA ILE A 11 5.72 -4.50 -15.45
C ILE A 11 4.20 -4.63 -15.34
N ASN A 12 3.66 -5.84 -15.39
CA ASN A 12 2.23 -6.08 -15.29
C ASN A 12 1.69 -5.73 -13.89
N ALA A 13 2.40 -6.14 -12.83
CA ALA A 13 2.04 -5.80 -11.46
C ALA A 13 2.25 -4.30 -11.15
N SER A 14 3.29 -3.67 -11.70
CA SER A 14 3.63 -2.28 -11.38
C SER A 14 2.93 -1.23 -12.25
N LEU A 15 2.35 -1.57 -13.41
CA LEU A 15 1.62 -0.60 -14.25
C LEU A 15 0.16 -0.99 -14.51
N ILE A 16 -0.12 -2.28 -14.71
CA ILE A 16 -1.45 -2.75 -15.15
C ILE A 16 -2.33 -3.12 -13.96
N ASN A 17 -1.75 -3.72 -12.92
CA ASN A 17 -2.40 -4.03 -11.64
C ASN A 17 -1.89 -3.16 -10.49
N ASN A 18 -1.44 -1.93 -10.80
CA ASN A 18 -0.81 -1.08 -9.81
C ASN A 18 -1.85 -0.58 -8.78
N PHE A 19 -1.78 -1.14 -7.58
CA PHE A 19 -2.59 -0.76 -6.42
C PHE A 19 -2.49 0.73 -6.05
N VAL A 20 -1.38 1.41 -6.38
CA VAL A 20 -1.15 2.84 -6.09
C VAL A 20 -2.07 3.74 -6.92
N LEU A 21 -2.37 3.40 -8.18
CA LEU A 21 -3.31 4.16 -9.02
C LEU A 21 -4.77 3.67 -8.88
N ALA A 22 -5.00 2.37 -8.69
CA ALA A 22 -6.35 1.80 -8.80
C ALA A 22 -7.24 1.97 -7.55
N TYR A 23 -6.67 2.15 -6.36
CA TYR A 23 -7.45 2.20 -5.11
C TYR A 23 -7.44 3.55 -4.36
N PHE A 24 -6.86 4.61 -4.94
CA PHE A 24 -6.90 5.97 -4.35
C PHE A 24 -6.52 6.07 -2.87
N LEU A 25 -5.69 5.17 -2.32
CA LEU A 25 -5.38 5.13 -0.89
C LEU A 25 -4.54 6.33 -0.38
N GLY A 26 -4.41 7.37 -1.19
CA GLY A 26 -3.64 8.57 -0.88
C GLY A 26 -4.01 9.82 -1.69
N ILE A 27 -5.21 9.91 -2.30
CA ILE A 27 -5.54 11.11 -3.09
C ILE A 27 -5.78 12.35 -2.22
N CYS A 28 -6.38 12.16 -1.05
CA CYS A 28 -6.58 13.20 -0.03
C CYS A 28 -5.25 13.78 0.49
N PRO A 29 -4.24 12.98 0.88
CA PRO A 29 -2.92 13.52 1.24
C PRO A 29 -2.19 14.13 0.04
N PHE A 30 -2.35 13.59 -1.17
CA PHE A 30 -1.73 14.13 -2.36
C PHE A 30 -2.23 15.54 -2.69
N LEU A 31 -3.54 15.76 -2.71
CA LEU A 31 -4.14 17.08 -2.96
C LEU A 31 -3.72 18.14 -1.94
N GLY A 32 -3.62 17.78 -0.65
CA GLY A 32 -3.23 18.72 0.41
C GLY A 32 -1.75 19.08 0.43
N VAL A 33 -0.87 18.25 -0.15
CA VAL A 33 0.58 18.35 0.08
C VAL A 33 1.39 18.55 -1.22
N SER A 34 0.73 18.53 -2.39
CA SER A 34 1.35 18.74 -3.72
C SER A 34 2.14 20.05 -3.87
N GLY A 35 1.85 21.09 -3.08
CA GLY A 35 2.49 22.40 -3.20
C GLY A 35 3.78 22.59 -2.41
N LYS A 36 4.12 21.70 -1.46
CA LYS A 36 5.28 21.87 -0.56
C LYS A 36 6.00 20.56 -0.31
N MET A 37 7.21 20.45 -0.87
CA MET A 37 8.08 19.26 -0.74
C MET A 37 8.44 18.95 0.71
N GLU A 38 8.69 19.96 1.55
CA GLU A 38 9.00 19.76 2.97
C GLU A 38 7.84 19.09 3.73
N THR A 39 6.60 19.47 3.43
CA THR A 39 5.41 18.85 4.00
C THR A 39 5.19 17.44 3.45
N ALA A 40 5.49 17.21 2.16
CA ALA A 40 5.34 15.90 1.51
C ALA A 40 6.23 14.83 2.15
N THR A 41 7.50 15.17 2.42
CA THR A 41 8.44 14.25 3.06
C THR A 41 8.01 13.88 4.48
N LYS A 42 7.54 14.86 5.27
CA LYS A 42 7.07 14.63 6.64
C LYS A 42 5.79 13.79 6.67
N MET A 43 4.88 14.04 5.73
CA MET A 43 3.64 13.27 5.61
C MET A 43 3.91 11.82 5.19
N GLY A 44 4.77 11.60 4.20
CA GLY A 44 5.16 10.27 3.75
C GLY A 44 5.75 9.44 4.88
N GLY A 45 6.68 10.01 5.66
CA GLY A 45 7.29 9.33 6.81
C GLY A 45 6.26 8.92 7.88
N ALA A 46 5.29 9.79 8.18
CA ALA A 46 4.22 9.49 9.12
C ALA A 46 3.32 8.34 8.62
N VAL A 47 2.91 8.37 7.35
CA VAL A 47 2.02 7.35 6.77
C VAL A 47 2.71 5.98 6.70
N THR A 48 3.98 5.92 6.32
CA THR A 48 4.74 4.65 6.29
C THR A 48 4.78 4.01 7.68
N PHE A 49 5.01 4.81 8.73
CA PHE A 49 5.02 4.31 10.10
C PHE A 49 3.66 3.76 10.54
N VAL A 50 2.57 4.51 10.28
CA VAL A 50 1.21 4.10 10.65
C VAL A 50 0.79 2.85 9.88
N MET A 51 1.14 2.74 8.59
CA MET A 51 0.83 1.56 7.78
C MET A 51 1.49 0.29 8.31
N ILE A 52 2.76 0.35 8.73
CA ILE A 52 3.46 -0.80 9.31
C ILE A 52 2.72 -1.32 10.55
N ILE A 53 2.42 -0.42 11.49
CA ILE A 53 1.73 -0.79 12.74
C ILE A 53 0.33 -1.33 12.45
N SER A 54 -0.41 -0.65 11.56
CA SER A 54 -1.77 -1.05 11.20
C SER A 54 -1.82 -2.43 10.55
N SER A 55 -0.88 -2.71 9.63
CA SER A 55 -0.77 -4.04 9.01
C SER A 55 -0.39 -5.13 10.02
N MET A 56 0.52 -4.85 10.96
CA MET A 56 0.88 -5.81 12.01
C MET A 56 -0.32 -6.16 12.89
N CYS A 57 -1.08 -5.16 13.32
CA CYS A 57 -2.29 -5.35 14.12
C CYS A 57 -3.38 -6.09 13.34
N ALA A 58 -3.63 -5.70 12.08
CA ALA A 58 -4.62 -6.34 11.22
C ALA A 58 -4.29 -7.82 10.97
N TYR A 59 -3.01 -8.16 10.78
CA TYR A 59 -2.58 -9.55 10.67
C TYR A 59 -2.84 -10.33 11.96
N GLY A 60 -2.50 -9.75 13.13
CA GLY A 60 -2.76 -10.38 14.42
C GLY A 60 -4.25 -10.66 14.66
N ILE A 61 -5.12 -9.69 14.32
CA ILE A 61 -6.57 -9.86 14.42
C ILE A 61 -7.06 -10.94 13.45
N HIS A 62 -6.56 -10.96 12.22
CA HIS A 62 -6.95 -11.95 11.21
C HIS A 62 -6.56 -13.38 11.61
N SER A 63 -5.35 -13.57 12.13
CA SER A 63 -4.92 -14.87 12.65
C SER A 63 -5.74 -15.33 13.85
N LEU A 64 -6.15 -14.40 14.72
CA LEU A 64 -7.01 -14.71 15.86
C LEU A 64 -8.44 -15.06 15.44
N LEU A 65 -8.98 -14.38 14.42
CA LEU A 65 -10.29 -14.69 13.83
C LEU A 65 -10.33 -16.10 13.22
N ILE A 66 -9.28 -16.47 12.48
CA ILE A 66 -9.14 -17.80 11.88
C ILE A 66 -9.00 -18.89 12.95
N ALA A 67 -8.27 -18.63 14.03
CA ALA A 67 -8.15 -19.56 15.15
C ALA A 67 -9.48 -19.75 15.91
N VAL A 68 -10.35 -18.74 15.90
CA VAL A 68 -11.70 -18.76 16.48
C VAL A 68 -12.76 -19.32 15.50
N ASN A 69 -12.37 -19.80 14.31
CA ASN A 69 -13.22 -20.51 13.34
C ASN A 69 -14.62 -19.88 13.13
N ALA A 70 -14.62 -18.56 12.94
CA ALA A 70 -15.77 -17.77 12.50
C ALA A 70 -15.64 -17.42 11.00
#